data_AF-A0A9E4ZPL5-F1
#
_entry.id   AF-A0A9E4ZPL5-F1
#
_cell.length_a   1.000
_cell.length_b   1.000
_cell.length_c   1.000
_cell.angle_alpha   90.00
_cell.angle_beta   90.00
_cell.angle_gamma   90.00
#
_symmetry.space_group_name_H-M   'P 1'
#
loop_
_entity.id
_entity.type
_entity.pdbx_description
1 polymer ?
#
loop_
_entity_poly.entity_id
_entity_poly.type
_entity_poly.pdbx_seq_one_letter_code
_entity_poly.pdbx_strand_id
1 'polypeptide(L)'
;MTIVPLKSRDAVRRATIDRDAYESLICTTAAKAVFIFCPEPYRPENTFNARMFADHFGVPEDPATGSANGCLAGYLLRHGYFPDDSLDIRVEQGCEIGRPSLIRCKAERHGDSITVQVGGRVIPVARGELLH
;
A
#
# COMPACT_ATOMS: atom_id res chain seq x y z
N MET A 1 3.29 0.94 9.94
CA MET A 1 1.92 1.21 9.46
C MET A 1 1.02 0.04 9.84
N THR A 2 -0.28 0.27 9.91
CA THR A 2 -1.28 -0.76 10.18
C THR A 2 -1.83 -1.26 8.85
N ILE A 3 -1.68 -2.55 8.56
CA ILE A 3 -2.25 -3.20 7.36
C ILE A 3 -3.67 -3.65 7.70
N VAL A 4 -4.65 -3.26 6.88
CA VAL A 4 -6.07 -3.55 7.13
C VAL A 4 -6.69 -4.17 5.87
N PRO A 5 -6.89 -5.51 5.82
CA PRO A 5 -7.57 -6.14 4.71
C PRO A 5 -9.07 -5.82 4.73
N LEU A 6 -9.61 -5.40 3.59
CA LEU A 6 -11.04 -5.19 3.35
C LEU A 6 -11.54 -6.20 2.32
N LYS A 7 -12.83 -6.53 2.43
CA LYS A 7 -13.44 -7.59 1.60
C LYS A 7 -13.67 -7.20 0.16
N SER A 8 -13.89 -5.91 -0.13
CA SER A 8 -14.30 -5.46 -1.46
C SER A 8 -13.74 -4.09 -1.83
N ARG A 9 -13.69 -3.81 -3.13
CA ARG A 9 -13.33 -2.50 -3.69
C ARG A 9 -14.30 -1.42 -3.26
N ASP A 10 -15.58 -1.76 -3.12
CA ASP A 10 -16.59 -0.81 -2.63
C ASP A 10 -16.32 -0.38 -1.17
N ALA A 11 -15.83 -1.29 -0.32
CA ALA A 11 -15.39 -0.95 1.03
C ALA A 11 -14.15 -0.03 1.03
N VAL A 12 -13.16 -0.31 0.17
CA VAL A 12 -11.98 0.57 0.00
C VAL A 12 -12.38 1.96 -0.48
N ARG A 13 -13.27 2.03 -1.47
CA ARG A 13 -13.75 3.28 -2.05
C ARG A 13 -14.49 4.17 -1.05
N ARG A 14 -15.32 3.58 -0.18
CA ARG A 14 -16.06 4.33 0.85
C ARG A 14 -15.26 4.62 2.12
N ALA A 15 -14.07 4.05 2.27
CA ALA A 15 -13.28 4.21 3.48
C ALA A 15 -12.93 5.69 3.72
N THR A 16 -13.17 6.13 4.95
CA THR A 16 -12.78 7.45 5.45
C THR A 16 -12.13 7.28 6.81
N ILE A 17 -11.21 8.17 7.14
CA ILE A 17 -10.60 8.22 8.48
C ILE A 17 -11.57 8.89 9.45
N ASP A 18 -11.92 8.17 10.50
CA ASP A 18 -12.42 8.76 11.74
C ASP A 18 -11.22 9.32 12.51
N ARG A 19 -11.17 10.64 12.68
CA ARG A 19 -10.03 11.34 13.26
C ARG A 19 -9.78 10.94 14.70
N ASP A 20 -10.82 10.87 15.53
CA ASP A 20 -10.68 10.60 16.97
C ASP A 20 -10.24 9.15 17.20
N ALA A 21 -10.80 8.22 16.41
CA ALA A 21 -10.40 6.82 16.44
C ALA A 21 -8.96 6.62 15.93
N TYR A 22 -8.59 7.34 14.86
CA TYR A 22 -7.23 7.30 14.32
C TYR A 22 -6.21 7.87 15.30
N GLU A 23 -6.48 9.02 15.92
CA GLU A 23 -5.61 9.61 16.95
C GLU A 23 -5.42 8.66 18.14
N SER A 24 -6.49 8.03 18.60
CA SER A 24 -6.44 7.01 19.65
C SER A 24 -5.58 5.80 19.26
N LEU A 25 -5.68 5.33 18.01
CA LEU A 25 -4.89 4.22 17.48
C LEU A 25 -3.40 4.57 17.38
N ILE A 26 -3.06 5.73 16.82
CA ILE A 26 -1.66 6.09 16.61
C ILE A 26 -0.98 6.48 17.92
N CYS A 27 -1.71 6.91 18.95
CA CYS A 27 -1.15 7.18 20.28
C CYS A 27 -0.69 5.91 21.00
N THR A 28 -1.37 4.78 20.75
CA THR A 28 -1.10 3.50 21.43
C THR A 28 -0.22 2.55 20.61
N THR A 29 0.10 2.91 19.36
CA THR A 29 0.89 2.08 18.45
C THR A 29 2.08 2.83 17.86
N ALA A 30 3.11 2.08 17.48
CA ALA A 30 4.23 2.62 16.70
C ALA A 30 3.80 2.99 15.26
N ALA A 31 2.69 2.44 14.76
CA ALA A 31 2.17 2.72 13.44
C ALA A 31 1.47 4.08 13.41
N LYS A 32 1.90 4.96 12.49
CA LYS A 32 1.30 6.29 12.29
C LYS A 32 0.49 6.43 10.99
N ALA A 33 0.38 5.36 10.21
CA ALA A 33 -0.36 5.35 8.94
C ALA A 33 -1.20 4.09 8.85
N VAL A 34 -2.32 4.19 8.15
CA VAL A 34 -3.27 3.10 7.90
C VAL A 34 -3.22 2.76 6.42
N PHE A 35 -2.95 1.50 6.09
CA PHE A 35 -2.89 1.00 4.73
C PHE A 35 -3.99 -0.06 4.55
N ILE A 36 -5.03 0.31 3.80
CA ILE A 36 -6.13 -0.60 3.48
C ILE A 36 -5.92 -1.21 2.10
N PHE A 37 -6.35 -2.45 1.92
CA PHE A 37 -6.31 -3.11 0.62
C PHE A 37 -7.46 -4.12 0.47
N CYS A 38 -7.80 -4.47 -0.77
CA CYS A 38 -8.74 -5.55 -1.09
C CYS A 38 -8.30 -6.33 -2.34
N PRO A 39 -8.73 -7.60 -2.49
CA PRO A 39 -8.42 -8.45 -3.66
C PRO A 39 -9.28 -8.15 -4.90
N GLU A 40 -9.91 -6.97 -4.96
CA GLU A 40 -10.75 -6.54 -6.08
C GLU A 40 -10.12 -5.31 -6.75
N PRO A 41 -9.12 -5.48 -7.63
CA PRO A 41 -8.53 -4.38 -8.39
C PRO A 41 -9.53 -3.82 -9.42
N TYR A 42 -9.27 -2.63 -9.94
CA TYR A 42 -10.01 -2.06 -11.09
C TYR A 42 -9.66 -2.77 -12.39
N ARG A 43 -8.38 -3.11 -12.60
CA ARG A 43 -7.93 -3.84 -13.78
C ARG A 43 -7.73 -5.33 -13.45
N PRO A 44 -8.29 -6.26 -14.25
CA PRO A 44 -8.24 -7.69 -13.95
C PRO A 44 -6.83 -8.29 -14.00
N GLU A 45 -5.87 -7.65 -14.69
CA GLU A 45 -4.47 -8.06 -14.71
C GLU A 45 -3.67 -7.68 -13.46
N ASN A 46 -4.26 -6.91 -12.54
CA ASN A 46 -3.66 -6.53 -11.28
C ASN A 46 -4.16 -7.42 -10.13
N THR A 47 -3.59 -7.29 -8.93
CA THR A 47 -3.86 -8.19 -7.81
C THR A 47 -4.70 -7.55 -6.71
N PHE A 48 -4.39 -6.30 -6.34
CA PHE A 48 -5.05 -5.60 -5.24
C PHE A 48 -5.33 -4.15 -5.59
N ASN A 49 -6.38 -3.58 -5.00
CA ASN A 49 -6.57 -2.14 -4.86
C ASN A 49 -6.27 -1.73 -3.42
N ALA A 50 -5.58 -0.60 -3.24
CA ALA A 50 -5.12 -0.14 -1.94
C ALA A 50 -5.17 1.39 -1.79
N ARG A 51 -5.25 1.84 -0.54
CA ARG A 51 -5.18 3.26 -0.15
C ARG A 51 -4.29 3.42 1.08
N MET A 52 -3.59 4.56 1.14
CA MET A 52 -2.65 4.87 2.22
C MET A 52 -3.04 6.19 2.88
N PHE A 53 -3.58 6.10 4.08
CA PHE A 53 -3.92 7.25 4.91
C PHE A 53 -2.74 7.63 5.81
N ALA A 54 -2.31 8.89 5.72
CA ALA A 54 -1.10 9.40 6.34
C ALA A 54 -1.31 10.73 7.07
N ASP A 55 -2.51 10.98 7.59
CA ASP A 55 -2.88 12.23 8.24
C ASP A 55 -1.84 12.75 9.26
N HIS A 56 -1.22 11.86 10.04
CA HIS A 56 -0.17 12.21 11.00
C HIS A 56 1.05 12.91 10.36
N PHE A 57 1.35 12.65 9.09
CA PHE A 57 2.45 13.26 8.35
C PHE A 57 2.02 14.51 7.55
N GLY A 58 0.81 15.01 7.79
CA GLY A 58 0.26 16.16 7.05
C GLY A 58 -0.18 15.84 5.62
N VAL A 59 -0.22 14.56 5.25
CA VAL A 59 -0.67 14.07 3.94
C VAL A 59 -1.94 13.25 4.13
N PRO A 60 -3.13 13.74 3.75
CA PRO A 60 -4.37 13.00 3.97
C PRO A 60 -4.34 11.61 3.30
N GLU A 61 -3.90 11.54 2.04
CA GLU A 61 -3.75 10.28 1.31
C GLU A 61 -2.55 10.36 0.36
N ASP A 62 -1.66 9.37 0.44
CA ASP A 62 -0.51 9.24 -0.44
C ASP A 62 -0.88 8.39 -1.68
N PRO A 63 -0.70 8.89 -2.91
CA PRO A 63 -1.08 8.16 -4.13
C PRO A 63 -0.23 6.92 -4.44
N ALA A 64 1.01 6.84 -3.95
CA ALA A 64 1.92 5.75 -4.28
C ALA A 64 2.98 5.56 -3.19
N THR A 65 2.79 4.55 -2.34
CA THR A 65 3.63 4.36 -1.15
C THR A 65 4.41 3.06 -1.25
N GLY A 66 5.67 3.13 -1.71
CA GLY A 66 6.51 1.94 -1.89
C GLY A 66 6.73 1.15 -0.59
N SER A 67 7.00 1.84 0.52
CA SER A 67 7.17 1.19 1.83
C SER A 67 5.91 0.46 2.30
N ALA A 68 4.72 0.97 1.98
CA ALA A 68 3.47 0.34 2.37
C ALA A 68 3.15 -0.92 1.58
N ASN A 69 3.37 -0.86 0.28
CA ASN A 69 3.25 -2.03 -0.58
C ASN A 69 4.32 -3.09 -0.23
N GLY A 70 5.51 -2.67 0.21
CA GLY A 70 6.51 -3.58 0.76
C GLY A 70 6.05 -4.29 2.04
N CYS A 71 5.45 -3.55 2.98
CA CYS A 71 4.84 -4.14 4.18
C CYS A 71 3.67 -5.07 3.84
N LEU A 72 2.85 -4.73 2.84
CA LEU A 72 1.78 -5.60 2.34
C LEU A 72 2.33 -6.92 1.82
N ALA A 73 3.39 -6.90 1.00
CA ALA A 73 4.01 -8.12 0.50
C ALA A 73 4.51 -9.03 1.64
N GLY A 74 5.19 -8.46 2.64
CA GLY A 74 5.61 -9.21 3.82
C GLY A 74 4.44 -9.74 4.66
N TYR A 75 3.37 -8.96 4.80
CA TYR A 75 2.14 -9.37 5.48
C TYR A 75 1.48 -10.57 4.77
N LEU A 76 1.33 -10.51 3.45
CA LEU A 76 0.70 -11.56 2.65
C LEU A 76 1.46 -12.88 2.74
N LEU A 77 2.79 -12.86 2.64
CA LEU A 77 3.62 -14.05 2.84
C LEU A 77 3.50 -14.56 4.28
N ARG A 78 3.65 -13.69 5.28
CA ARG A 78 3.58 -14.07 6.70
C ARG A 78 2.29 -14.82 7.03
N HIS A 79 1.18 -14.37 6.48
CA HIS A 79 -0.15 -14.95 6.74
C HIS A 79 -0.56 -16.05 5.75
N GLY A 80 0.32 -16.46 4.82
CA GLY A 80 0.02 -17.53 3.87
C GLY A 80 -1.17 -17.21 2.97
N TYR A 81 -1.31 -15.94 2.55
CA TYR A 81 -2.41 -15.51 1.69
C TYR A 81 -2.39 -16.23 0.34
N PHE A 82 -1.19 -16.49 -0.17
CA PHE A 82 -0.94 -17.39 -1.29
C PHE A 82 -0.30 -18.68 -0.76
N PRO A 83 -0.45 -19.81 -1.47
CA PRO A 83 0.09 -21.10 -1.03
C PRO A 83 1.63 -21.17 -1.12
N ASP A 84 2.25 -20.32 -1.94
CA ASP A 84 3.68 -20.35 -2.21
C ASP A 84 4.47 -19.47 -1.23
N ASP A 85 5.74 -19.84 -0.99
CA ASP A 85 6.71 -19.04 -0.22
C ASP A 85 7.26 -17.83 -1.00
N SER A 86 6.68 -17.54 -2.16
CA SER A 86 7.00 -16.36 -2.97
C SER A 86 5.73 -15.73 -3.54
N LEU A 87 5.81 -14.44 -3.85
CA LEU A 87 4.74 -13.73 -4.53
C LEU A 87 5.28 -12.73 -5.55
N ASP A 88 4.48 -12.48 -6.58
CA ASP A 88 4.66 -11.42 -7.57
C ASP A 88 3.30 -10.75 -7.79
N ILE A 89 3.09 -9.60 -7.16
CA ILE A 89 1.79 -8.93 -7.09
C ILE A 89 1.85 -7.53 -7.69
N ARG A 90 0.70 -7.09 -8.16
CA ARG A 90 0.46 -5.80 -8.79
C ARG A 90 -0.60 -5.05 -8.01
N VAL A 91 -0.21 -3.93 -7.39
CA VAL A 91 -1.08 -3.18 -6.48
C VAL A 91 -1.41 -1.83 -7.10
N GLU A 92 -2.71 -1.57 -7.26
CA GLU A 92 -3.25 -0.29 -7.67
C GLU A 92 -3.42 0.61 -6.44
N GLN A 93 -2.82 1.80 -6.47
CA GLN A 93 -2.94 2.78 -5.39
C GLN A 93 -3.28 4.15 -5.98
N GLY A 94 -3.99 4.98 -5.21
CA GLY A 94 -4.30 6.36 -5.58
C GLY A 94 -5.45 6.49 -6.60
N CYS A 95 -6.15 5.39 -6.92
CA CYS A 95 -7.31 5.40 -7.82
C CYS A 95 -8.42 6.33 -7.30
N GLU A 96 -8.72 6.25 -6.00
CA GLU A 96 -9.80 7.00 -5.34
C GLU A 96 -9.55 8.51 -5.27
N ILE A 97 -8.30 8.95 -5.39
CA ILE A 97 -7.89 10.36 -5.40
C ILE A 97 -7.44 10.85 -6.78
N GLY A 98 -7.75 10.10 -7.85
CA GLY A 98 -7.47 10.49 -9.23
C GLY A 98 -5.99 10.49 -9.61
N ARG A 99 -5.14 9.80 -8.84
CA ARG A 99 -3.68 9.69 -9.06
C ARG A 99 -3.25 8.22 -9.17
N PRO A 100 -3.80 7.47 -10.15
CA PRO A 100 -3.61 6.03 -10.24
C PRO A 100 -2.14 5.69 -10.47
N SER A 101 -1.61 4.86 -9.58
CA SER A 101 -0.25 4.35 -9.62
C SER A 101 -0.27 2.83 -9.55
N LEU A 102 0.63 2.20 -10.30
CA LEU A 102 0.80 0.74 -10.29
C LEU A 102 2.13 0.40 -9.63
N ILE A 103 2.05 -0.21 -8.44
CA ILE A 103 3.19 -0.69 -7.68
C ILE A 103 3.33 -2.20 -7.93
N ARG A 104 4.56 -2.66 -8.16
CA ARG A 104 4.90 -4.08 -8.30
C ARG A 104 5.68 -4.50 -7.08
N CYS A 105 5.26 -5.60 -6.47
CA CYS A 105 5.95 -6.18 -5.34
C CYS A 105 6.29 -7.63 -5.62
N LYS A 106 7.56 -7.97 -5.46
CA LYS A 106 8.02 -9.34 -5.38
C LYS A 106 8.49 -9.60 -3.97
N ALA A 107 8.17 -10.77 -3.43
CA ALA A 107 8.70 -11.17 -2.15
C ALA A 107 8.95 -12.67 -2.12
N GLU A 108 9.94 -13.07 -1.33
CA GLU A 108 10.34 -14.46 -1.16
C GLU A 108 10.70 -14.70 0.31
N ARG A 109 10.22 -15.82 0.86
CA ARG A 109 10.52 -16.26 2.21
C ARG A 109 11.73 -17.19 2.17
N HIS A 110 12.72 -16.91 3.01
CA HIS A 110 13.88 -17.77 3.24
C HIS A 110 13.98 -18.08 4.73
N GLY A 111 13.44 -19.23 5.14
CA GLY A 111 13.30 -19.62 6.54
C GLY A 111 12.47 -18.60 7.31
N ASP A 112 13.09 -17.95 8.31
CA ASP A 112 12.44 -16.92 9.14
C ASP A 112 12.53 -15.51 8.56
N SER A 113 13.22 -15.33 7.43
CA SER A 113 13.41 -14.04 6.77
C SER A 113 12.52 -13.89 5.53
N ILE A 114 12.17 -12.65 5.20
CA ILE A 114 11.44 -12.31 3.97
C ILE A 114 12.22 -11.21 3.25
N THR A 115 12.56 -11.46 1.99
CA THR A 115 13.11 -10.46 1.07
C THR A 115 11.96 -9.84 0.29
N VAL A 116 11.91 -8.51 0.22
CA VAL A 116 10.88 -7.78 -0.54
C VAL A 116 11.54 -6.83 -1.53
N GLN A 117 11.09 -6.87 -2.78
CA GLN A 117 11.45 -5.94 -3.83
C GLN A 117 10.21 -5.15 -4.24
N VAL A 118 10.33 -3.83 -4.26
CA VAL A 118 9.26 -2.92 -4.67
C VAL A 118 9.73 -2.12 -5.87
N GLY A 119 8.91 -2.07 -6.91
CA GLY A 119 9.22 -1.34 -8.14
C GLY A 119 7.98 -0.81 -8.83
N GLY A 120 8.19 -0.01 -9.86
CA GLY A 120 7.12 0.59 -10.66
C GLY A 120 7.72 1.32 -11.86
N ARG A 121 6.89 1.59 -12.86
CA ARG A 121 7.31 2.39 -14.00
C ARG A 121 7.24 3.87 -13.61
N VAL A 122 8.30 4.61 -13.90
CA VAL A 122 8.36 6.07 -13.72
C VAL A 122 8.34 6.74 -15.09
N ILE A 123 7.67 7.88 -15.19
CA ILE A 123 7.65 8.74 -16.39
C ILE A 123 8.20 10.10 -15.97
N PRO A 124 9.29 10.60 -16.60
CA PRO A 124 9.80 11.93 -16.30
C PRO A 124 8.78 12.99 -16.76
N VAL A 125 8.40 13.90 -15.87
CA VAL A 125 7.41 14.96 -16.13
C VAL A 125 8.02 16.35 -16.22
N ALA A 126 9.14 16.58 -15.53
CA ALA A 126 9.87 17.84 -15.54
C ALA A 126 11.35 17.58 -15.27
N ARG A 127 12.20 18.46 -15.80
CA ARG A 127 13.64 18.49 -15.53
C ARG A 127 14.03 19.94 -15.25
N GLY A 128 14.90 20.13 -14.28
CA GLY A 128 15.50 21.42 -13.95
C GLY A 128 16.92 21.23 -13.43
N GLU A 129 17.59 22.35 -13.19
CA GLU A 129 18.94 22.40 -12.62
C GLU A 129 18.88 23.23 -11.34
N LEU A 130 19.52 22.75 -10.28
CA LEU A 130 19.67 23.51 -9.04
C LEU A 130 20.91 24.40 -9.19
N LEU A 131 20.69 25.71 -9.29
CA LEU A 131 21.77 26.70 -9.30
C LEU A 131 22.12 27.07 -7.87
N HIS A 132 23.42 27.04 -7.56
CA HIS A 132 23.99 27.50 -6.31
C HIS A 132 24.40 28.97 -6.40
#